data_AF-A0A968QHU9-F1
#
_entry.id   AF-A0A968QHU9-F1
#
_cell.length_a   1.000
_cell.length_b   1.000
_cell.length_c   1.000
_cell.angle_alpha   90.00
_cell.angle_beta   90.00
_cell.angle_gamma   90.00
#
_symmetry.space_group_name_H-M   'P 1'
#
loop_
_entity.id
_entity.type
_entity.pdbx_description
1 polymer ?
#
loop_
_entity_poly.entity_id
_entity_poly.type
_entity_poly.pdbx_seq_one_letter_code
_entity_poly.pdbx_strand_id
1 'polypeptide(L)'
;MIYSDLKPQNLPEKLIWYYLVCTYPIYYLGGQYLLAPLLGCFLALYLVWQWWNQNPGTPLDEQITIPVTVWVWIVGILMIEIALIIGHFDFNLGLAKTISSTINRWLRTWMLFPVFMLAGSLKIRPQLIYRGYVLFVSKAS
;
A
#
# COMPACT_ATOMS: atom_id res chain seq x y z
N MET A 1 22.30 14.42 22.07
CA MET A 1 22.03 13.16 22.80
C MET A 1 20.54 12.93 22.66
N ILE A 2 19.98 12.19 21.69
CA ILE A 2 20.03 10.74 21.42
C ILE A 2 19.64 10.56 19.93
N TYR A 3 20.56 10.36 18.98
CA TYR A 3 20.17 10.17 17.56
C TYR A 3 21.12 9.26 16.78
N SER A 4 21.82 8.37 17.47
CA SER A 4 22.61 7.29 16.86
C SER A 4 21.69 6.07 16.62
N ASP A 5 21.52 5.69 15.35
CA ASP A 5 20.91 4.44 14.86
C ASP A 5 19.37 4.28 14.89
N LEU A 6 18.65 5.13 14.15
CA LEU A 6 17.33 4.75 13.61
C LEU A 6 17.54 3.87 12.35
N LYS A 7 17.96 2.62 12.56
CA LYS A 7 18.01 1.62 11.49
C LYS A 7 16.63 0.98 11.31
N PRO A 8 16.21 0.70 10.06
CA PRO A 8 14.98 -0.04 9.83
C PRO A 8 15.11 -1.45 10.46
N GLN A 9 14.22 -1.74 11.40
CA GLN A 9 14.27 -2.99 12.18
C GLN A 9 13.43 -4.07 11.49
N ASN A 10 12.26 -3.67 10.97
CA ASN A 10 11.30 -4.59 10.38
C ASN A 10 11.44 -4.64 8.85
N LEU A 11 11.02 -5.76 8.27
CA LEU A 11 11.02 -5.94 6.81
C LEU A 11 10.20 -4.83 6.10
N PRO A 12 8.98 -4.47 6.55
CA PRO A 12 8.24 -3.33 6.00
C PRO A 12 8.99 -2.01 6.04
N GLU A 13 9.67 -1.71 7.16
CA GLU A 13 10.46 -0.49 7.33
C GLU A 13 11.64 -0.43 6.34
N LYS A 14 12.33 -1.57 6.13
CA LYS A 14 13.43 -1.67 5.16
C LYS A 14 12.93 -1.40 3.74
N LEU A 15 11.82 -2.02 3.36
CA LEU A 15 11.23 -1.85 2.03
C LEU A 15 10.85 -0.39 1.75
N ILE A 16 10.15 0.26 2.69
CA ILE A 16 9.77 1.67 2.57
C ILE A 16 11.02 2.55 2.51
N TRP A 17 12.02 2.29 3.35
CA TRP A 17 13.28 3.03 3.36
C TRP A 17 14.00 2.96 2.01
N TYR A 18 14.19 1.76 1.46
CA TYR A 18 14.82 1.59 0.16
C TYR A 18 14.00 2.23 -0.96
N TYR A 19 12.67 2.13 -0.93
CA TYR A 19 11.80 2.78 -1.90
C TYR A 19 11.96 4.31 -1.86
N LEU A 20 12.01 4.93 -0.67
CA LEU A 20 12.22 6.36 -0.50
C LEU A 20 13.60 6.80 -1.03
N VAL A 21 14.67 6.08 -0.69
CA VAL A 21 16.03 6.38 -1.16
C VAL A 21 16.15 6.22 -2.68
N CYS A 22 15.52 5.18 -3.25
CA CYS A 22 15.55 4.89 -4.68
C CYS A 22 14.47 5.67 -5.48
N THR A 23 13.73 6.59 -4.87
CA THR A 23 12.64 7.29 -5.55
C THR A 23 13.12 8.05 -6.80
N TYR A 24 14.24 8.77 -6.76
CA TYR A 24 14.76 9.47 -7.94
C TYR A 24 15.19 8.56 -9.10
N PRO A 25 16.03 7.53 -8.91
CA PRO A 25 16.37 6.64 -10.01
C PRO A 25 15.13 5.90 -10.54
N ILE A 26 14.20 5.50 -9.67
CA ILE A 26 12.93 4.90 -10.07
C ILE A 26 12.08 5.89 -10.89
N TYR A 27 12.01 7.14 -10.47
CA TYR A 27 11.28 8.20 -11.15
C TYR A 27 11.86 8.49 -12.53
N TYR A 28 13.19 8.61 -12.64
CA TYR A 28 13.88 8.83 -13.91
C TYR A 28 13.65 7.69 -14.90
N LEU A 29 13.56 6.45 -14.41
CA LEU A 29 13.24 5.27 -15.20
C LEU A 29 11.73 5.12 -15.50
N GLY A 30 10.88 6.01 -14.98
CA GLY A 30 9.42 5.91 -15.10
C GLY A 30 8.80 4.72 -14.33
N GLY A 31 9.58 4.05 -13.48
CA GLY A 31 9.17 2.83 -12.77
C GLY A 31 8.21 3.07 -11.61
N GLN A 32 7.98 4.33 -11.24
CA GLN A 32 7.16 4.68 -10.08
C GLN A 32 5.71 4.17 -10.20
N TYR A 33 5.16 4.16 -11.42
CA TYR A 33 3.81 3.67 -11.69
C TYR A 33 3.64 2.15 -11.51
N LEU A 34 4.74 1.39 -11.51
CA LEU A 34 4.74 -0.06 -11.30
C LEU A 34 5.18 -0.41 -9.88
N LEU A 35 6.25 0.23 -9.39
CA LEU A 35 6.86 -0.09 -8.10
C LEU A 35 6.01 0.36 -6.91
N ALA A 36 5.32 1.51 -6.99
CA ALA A 36 4.50 1.97 -5.88
C ALA A 36 3.28 1.05 -5.63
N PRO A 37 2.49 0.67 -6.67
CA PRO A 37 1.46 -0.35 -6.54
C PRO A 37 1.98 -1.68 -6.00
N LEU A 38 3.10 -2.16 -6.54
CA LEU A 38 3.65 -3.46 -6.17
C LEU A 38 4.12 -3.48 -4.71
N LEU A 39 4.77 -2.41 -4.26
CA LEU A 39 5.15 -2.21 -2.86
C LEU A 39 3.92 -2.17 -1.95
N GLY A 40 2.90 -1.38 -2.32
CA GLY A 40 1.65 -1.26 -1.56
C GLY A 40 0.93 -2.60 -1.42
N CYS A 41 0.75 -3.33 -2.52
CA CYS A 41 0.14 -4.66 -2.53
C CYS A 41 0.94 -5.65 -1.69
N PHE A 42 2.26 -5.67 -1.80
CA PHE A 42 3.11 -6.55 -1.01
C PHE A 42 2.96 -6.27 0.50
N LEU A 43 2.99 -4.99 0.91
CA LEU A 43 2.81 -4.59 2.30
C LEU A 43 1.41 -4.93 2.83
N ALA A 44 0.37 -4.69 2.03
CA ALA A 44 -1.00 -5.03 2.40
C ALA A 44 -1.20 -6.55 2.55
N LEU A 45 -0.68 -7.36 1.61
CA LEU A 45 -0.71 -8.83 1.69
C LEU A 45 0.06 -9.34 2.91
N TYR A 46 1.23 -8.76 3.19
CA TYR A 46 2.01 -9.08 4.37
C TYR A 46 1.24 -8.79 5.67
N LEU A 47 0.54 -7.66 5.74
CA LEU A 47 -0.32 -7.33 6.88
C LEU A 47 -1.48 -8.30 7.02
N VAL A 48 -2.17 -8.62 5.93
CA VAL A 48 -3.30 -9.58 5.96
C VAL A 48 -2.79 -10.95 6.43
N TRP A 49 -1.63 -11.38 5.97
CA TRP A 49 -0.99 -12.62 6.41
C TRP A 49 -0.62 -12.60 7.90
N GLN A 50 -0.01 -11.49 8.38
CA GLN A 50 0.28 -11.34 9.81
C GLN A 50 -1.00 -11.31 10.66
N TRP A 51 -2.04 -10.60 10.20
CA TRP A 51 -3.33 -10.53 10.87
C TRP A 51 -4.04 -11.90 10.92
N TRP A 52 -3.96 -12.69 9.84
CA TRP A 52 -4.49 -14.05 9.79
C TRP A 52 -3.76 -15.01 10.75
N ASN A 53 -2.44 -14.86 10.89
CA ASN A 53 -1.60 -15.67 11.77
C ASN A 53 -1.56 -15.16 13.23
N GLN A 54 -2.33 -14.13 13.57
CA GLN A 54 -2.39 -13.64 14.96
C GLN A 54 -3.07 -14.68 15.85
N ASN A 55 -2.31 -15.18 16.83
CA ASN A 55 -2.81 -16.03 17.89
C ASN A 55 -3.05 -15.22 19.18
N PRO A 56 -3.91 -15.69 20.10
CA PRO A 56 -4.19 -15.01 21.37
C PRO A 56 -2.97 -14.72 22.26
N GLY A 57 -1.84 -15.40 22.01
CA GLY A 57 -0.55 -15.17 22.68
C GLY A 57 0.35 -14.13 22.00
N THR A 58 -0.11 -13.43 20.96
CA THR A 58 0.70 -12.37 20.32
C THR A 58 0.83 -11.15 21.25
N PRO A 59 2.04 -10.59 21.41
CA PRO A 59 2.26 -9.39 22.21
C PRO A 59 1.35 -8.25 21.75
N LEU A 60 0.80 -7.46 22.68
CA LEU A 60 0.02 -6.24 22.38
C LEU A 60 0.77 -5.28 21.45
N ASP A 61 2.11 -5.28 21.54
CA ASP A 61 3.00 -4.49 20.69
C ASP A 61 3.04 -4.96 19.23
N GLU A 62 2.65 -6.20 18.94
CA GLU A 62 2.57 -6.76 17.58
C GLU A 62 1.13 -6.96 17.09
N GLN A 63 0.12 -6.77 17.95
CA GLN A 63 -1.27 -6.82 17.52
C GLN A 63 -1.56 -5.74 16.48
N ILE A 64 -2.10 -6.18 15.34
CA ILE A 64 -2.50 -5.34 14.22
C ILE A 64 -4.00 -5.16 14.32
N THR A 65 -4.43 -3.92 14.55
CA THR A 65 -5.84 -3.56 14.54
C THR A 65 -6.13 -2.78 13.27
N ILE A 66 -6.91 -3.39 12.37
CA ILE A 66 -7.36 -2.70 11.15
C ILE A 66 -8.57 -1.83 11.54
N PRO A 67 -8.50 -0.50 11.39
CA PRO A 67 -9.59 0.38 11.80
C PRO A 67 -10.81 0.20 10.88
N VAL A 68 -12.01 0.39 11.43
CA VAL A 68 -13.30 0.24 10.71
C VAL A 68 -13.34 1.10 9.43
N THR A 69 -12.72 2.27 9.44
CA THR A 69 -12.60 3.14 8.26
C THR A 69 -12.00 2.41 7.04
N VAL A 70 -11.01 1.55 7.24
CA VAL A 70 -10.36 0.79 6.16
C VAL A 70 -11.34 -0.21 5.56
N TRP A 71 -12.14 -0.87 6.41
CA TRP A 71 -13.20 -1.77 5.96
C TRP A 71 -14.26 -1.06 5.14
N VAL A 72 -14.69 0.13 5.55
CA VAL A 72 -15.65 0.95 4.80
C VAL A 72 -15.11 1.27 3.40
N TRP A 73 -13.83 1.62 3.29
CA TRP A 73 -13.19 1.89 1.99
C TRP A 73 -13.07 0.65 1.10
N ILE A 74 -12.72 -0.52 1.68
CA ILE A 74 -12.68 -1.78 0.94
C ILE A 74 -14.07 -2.08 0.35
N VAL A 75 -15.11 -2.01 1.18
CA VAL A 75 -16.49 -2.27 0.75
C VAL A 75 -16.93 -1.26 -0.31
N GLY A 76 -16.63 0.03 -0.12
CA GLY A 76 -16.98 1.08 -1.08
C GLY A 76 -16.34 0.86 -2.46
N ILE A 77 -15.09 0.42 -2.50
CA ILE A 77 -14.39 0.17 -3.76
C ILE A 77 -14.86 -1.10 -4.46
N LEU A 78 -15.20 -2.15 -3.70
CA LEU A 78 -15.86 -3.34 -4.25
C LEU A 78 -17.25 -3.00 -4.82
N MET A 79 -18.01 -2.13 -4.15
CA MET A 79 -19.30 -1.66 -4.67
C MET A 79 -19.16 -0.93 -6.01
N ILE A 80 -18.11 -0.12 -6.17
CA ILE A 80 -17.80 0.54 -7.45
C ILE A 80 -17.50 -0.51 -8.53
N GLU A 81 -16.79 -1.60 -8.20
CA GLU A 81 -16.52 -2.69 -9.15
C GLU A 81 -17.81 -3.39 -9.61
N ILE A 82 -18.69 -3.71 -8.66
CA ILE A 82 -20.00 -4.33 -8.95
C ILE A 82 -20.83 -3.42 -9.86
N ALA A 83 -20.88 -2.11 -9.57
CA ALA A 83 -21.58 -1.15 -10.42
C ALA A 83 -21.01 -1.08 -11.84
N LEU A 84 -19.68 -1.16 -11.99
CA LEU A 84 -19.05 -1.27 -13.31
C LEU A 84 -19.46 -2.55 -14.03
N ILE A 85 -19.44 -3.69 -13.36
CA ILE A 85 -19.79 -4.98 -13.96
C ILE A 85 -21.24 -4.94 -14.47
N ILE A 86 -22.18 -4.47 -13.66
CA ILE A 86 -23.60 -4.32 -14.05
C ILE A 86 -23.73 -3.41 -15.27
N GLY A 87 -23.07 -2.25 -15.27
CA GLY A 87 -23.08 -1.36 -16.44
C GLY A 87 -22.54 -2.03 -17.72
N HIS A 88 -21.49 -2.85 -17.63
CA HIS A 88 -20.99 -3.56 -18.80
C HIS A 88 -21.97 -4.62 -19.33
N PHE A 89 -22.72 -5.28 -18.44
CA PHE A 89 -23.78 -6.20 -18.81
C PHE A 89 -24.93 -5.48 -19.53
N ASP A 90 -25.40 -4.35 -18.99
CA ASP A 90 -26.51 -3.59 -19.57
C ASP A 90 -26.18 -3.00 -20.96
N PHE A 91 -24.94 -2.53 -21.15
CA PHE A 91 -24.49 -1.97 -22.43
C PHE A 91 -23.91 -3.01 -23.41
N ASN A 92 -23.94 -4.31 -23.05
CA ASN A 92 -23.46 -5.43 -23.87
C ASN A 92 -22.01 -5.23 -24.39
N LEU A 93 -21.16 -4.59 -23.58
CA LEU A 93 -19.80 -4.18 -23.95
C LEU A 93 -18.82 -5.37 -24.09
N GLY A 94 -19.28 -6.59 -23.81
CA GLY A 94 -18.50 -7.83 -23.88
C GLY A 94 -17.51 -7.98 -22.72
N LEU A 95 -17.20 -9.23 -22.36
CA LEU A 95 -16.31 -9.56 -21.24
C LEU A 95 -14.89 -8.97 -21.36
N ALA A 96 -14.39 -8.81 -22.59
CA ALA A 96 -13.07 -8.22 -22.85
C ALA A 96 -12.97 -6.76 -22.39
N LYS A 97 -14.05 -5.96 -22.53
CA LYS A 97 -14.11 -4.58 -22.04
C LYS A 97 -14.21 -4.54 -20.52
N THR A 98 -15.00 -5.42 -19.90
CA THR A 98 -15.13 -5.52 -18.44
C THR A 98 -13.76 -5.81 -17.81
N ILE A 99 -13.05 -6.83 -18.29
CA ILE A 99 -11.71 -7.21 -17.80
C ILE A 99 -10.71 -6.06 -17.99
N SER A 100 -10.72 -5.42 -19.18
CA SER A 100 -9.85 -4.28 -19.44
C SER A 100 -10.17 -3.10 -18.51
N SER A 101 -11.44 -2.84 -18.21
CA SER A 101 -11.85 -1.74 -17.34
C SER A 101 -11.48 -1.98 -15.88
N THR A 102 -11.64 -3.22 -15.39
CA THR A 102 -11.31 -3.62 -14.03
C THR A 102 -9.80 -3.58 -13.82
N ILE A 103 -9.01 -4.14 -14.74
CA ILE A 103 -7.55 -4.24 -14.59
C ILE A 103 -6.85 -2.90 -14.90
N ASN A 104 -7.19 -2.23 -16.01
CA ASN A 104 -6.48 -1.01 -16.38
C ASN A 104 -6.96 0.23 -15.65
N ARG A 105 -8.24 0.30 -15.28
CA ARG A 105 -8.79 1.51 -14.67
C ARG A 105 -9.00 1.28 -13.18
N TRP A 106 -9.87 0.36 -12.81
CA TRP A 106 -10.28 0.20 -11.41
C TRP A 106 -9.12 -0.20 -10.48
N LEU A 107 -8.32 -1.18 -10.88
CA LEU A 107 -7.17 -1.65 -10.11
C LEU A 107 -6.11 -0.56 -9.93
N ARG A 108 -5.83 0.19 -11.00
CA ARG A 108 -4.78 1.23 -11.00
C ARG A 108 -5.16 2.49 -10.25
N THR A 109 -6.44 2.84 -10.17
CA THR A 109 -6.87 4.10 -9.53
C THR A 109 -7.53 3.91 -8.18
N TRP A 110 -8.46 2.96 -8.07
CA TRP A 110 -9.33 2.86 -6.91
C TRP A 110 -8.77 1.87 -5.90
N MET A 111 -8.41 0.66 -6.34
CA MET A 111 -7.91 -0.40 -5.44
C MET A 111 -6.62 -0.04 -4.70
N LEU A 112 -5.80 0.87 -5.23
CA LEU A 112 -4.61 1.36 -4.54
C LEU A 112 -4.90 2.08 -3.22
N PHE A 113 -6.01 2.84 -3.13
CA PHE A 113 -6.36 3.57 -1.91
C PHE A 113 -6.48 2.66 -0.68
N PRO A 114 -7.35 1.63 -0.67
CA PRO A 114 -7.51 0.75 0.48
C PRO A 114 -6.27 -0.10 0.70
N VAL A 115 -5.53 -0.45 -0.35
CA VAL A 115 -4.23 -1.13 -0.24
C VAL A 115 -3.22 -0.28 0.54
N PHE A 116 -3.11 1.02 0.24
CA PHE A 116 -2.23 1.91 0.99
C PHE A 116 -2.73 2.18 2.41
N MET A 117 -4.04 2.26 2.64
CA MET A 117 -4.59 2.38 3.99
C MET A 117 -4.33 1.12 4.85
N LEU A 118 -4.43 -0.07 4.24
CA LEU A 118 -4.01 -1.32 4.86
C LEU A 118 -2.52 -1.30 5.16
N ALA A 119 -1.67 -0.97 4.18
CA ALA A 119 -0.23 -0.85 4.40
C ALA A 119 0.13 0.18 5.50
N GLY A 120 -0.65 1.25 5.65
CA GLY A 120 -0.50 2.22 6.72
C GLY A 120 -0.94 1.73 8.11
N SER A 121 -1.70 0.65 8.18
CA SER A 121 -2.10 0.00 9.43
C SER A 121 -0.98 -0.88 10.03
N LEU A 122 0.13 -1.08 9.31
CA LEU A 122 1.33 -1.65 9.90
C LEU A 122 1.94 -0.67 10.93
N LYS A 123 2.49 -1.22 12.01
CA LYS A 123 3.23 -0.46 13.03
C LYS A 123 4.60 0.00 12.49
N ILE A 124 4.59 0.97 11.59
CA ILE A 124 5.77 1.62 11.03
C ILE A 124 6.06 2.87 11.85
N ARG A 125 7.31 3.03 12.32
CA ARG A 125 7.70 4.21 13.10
C ARG A 125 7.67 5.46 12.22
N PRO A 126 6.83 6.47 12.49
CA PRO A 126 6.72 7.66 11.65
C PRO A 126 8.03 8.46 11.60
N GLN A 127 8.83 8.39 12.67
CA GLN A 127 10.16 9.00 12.76
C GLN A 127 11.11 8.53 11.64
N LEU A 128 10.94 7.29 11.17
CA LEU A 128 11.74 6.73 10.07
C LEU A 128 11.35 7.38 8.72
N ILE A 129 10.05 7.59 8.49
CA ILE A 129 9.53 8.21 7.27
C ILE A 129 10.01 9.66 7.17
N TYR A 130 9.88 10.45 8.25
CA TYR A 130 10.35 11.84 8.28
C TYR A 130 11.85 11.96 8.01
N ARG A 131 12.67 11.05 8.55
CA ARG A 131 14.13 11.05 8.29
C ARG A 131 14.49 10.62 6.88
N GLY A 132 13.80 9.62 6.34
CA GLY A 132 13.99 9.21 4.95
C GLY A 132 13.82 10.40 4.01
N TYR A 133 12.81 11.24 4.27
CA TYR A 133 12.57 12.46 3.53
C TYR A 133 13.65 13.54 3.76
N VAL A 134 14.08 13.79 5.00
CA VAL A 134 15.10 14.81 5.30
C VAL A 134 16.49 14.44 4.76
N LEU A 135 16.92 13.18 4.93
CA LEU A 135 18.19 12.70 4.34
C LEU A 135 18.16 12.75 2.81
N PHE A 136 16.98 12.52 2.22
CA PHE A 136 16.75 12.69 0.80
C PHE A 136 16.90 14.15 0.37
N VAL A 137 16.24 15.10 1.04
CA VAL A 137 16.33 16.54 0.70
C VAL A 137 17.78 17.03 0.81
N SER A 138 18.49 16.61 1.86
CA SER A 138 19.90 17.00 2.08
C SER A 138 20.88 16.43 1.04
N LYS A 139 20.56 15.34 0.34
CA LYS A 139 21.42 14.76 -0.71
C LYS A 139 21.10 15.27 -2.11
N ALA A 140 19.96 15.95 -2.28
CA ALA A 140 19.48 16.44 -3.57
C ALA A 140 19.72 17.94 -3.80
N SER A 141 20.17 18.69 -2.78
CA SER A 141 20.61 20.10 -2.86
C SER A 141 22.12 20.23 -2.98
#